data_AF-A0A850G4X5-F1
#
_entry.id   AF-A0A850G4X5-F1
#
_cell.length_a   1.000
_cell.length_b   1.000
_cell.length_c   1.000
_cell.angle_alpha   90.00
_cell.angle_beta   90.00
_cell.angle_gamma   90.00
#
_symmetry.space_group_name_H-M   'P 1'
#
loop_
_entity.id
_entity.type
_entity.pdbx_description
1 polymer ?
#
loop_
_entity_poly.entity_id
_entity_poly.type
_entity_poly.pdbx_seq_one_letter_code
_entity_poly.pdbx_strand_id
1 'polypeptide(L)'
;MHALIFSTLFNLLTANANVSADDCGERVCLYPSDADKAAKWQADGRMSRGKRRKDAKKNRKRKTVDLSFVVHDHRASVFVDGRYWPSAGLEIKPGRHEVEVRDGETSLALGVLTVPRNLDSLSVEVHPERD
;
A
#
# COMPACT_ATOMS: atom_id res chain seq x y z
N MET A 1 -29.78 47.52 34.15
CA MET A 1 -28.35 47.43 34.51
C MET A 1 -27.99 45.96 34.68
N HIS A 2 -26.80 45.58 34.18
CA HIS A 2 -26.15 44.25 34.22
C HIS A 2 -26.66 43.22 33.21
N ALA A 3 -25.86 42.46 32.46
CA ALA A 3 -24.46 42.54 32.04
C ALA A 3 -24.30 41.53 30.88
N LEU A 4 -23.44 41.85 29.90
CA LEU A 4 -23.05 40.99 28.78
C LEU A 4 -22.19 39.82 29.24
N ILE A 5 -22.40 38.60 28.73
CA ILE A 5 -21.33 37.61 28.53
C ILE A 5 -21.61 36.81 27.23
N PHE A 6 -20.83 37.13 26.18
CA PHE A 6 -20.60 36.26 25.03
C PHE A 6 -19.62 35.17 25.46
N SER A 7 -19.96 33.89 25.27
CA SER A 7 -18.99 32.80 25.38
C SER A 7 -19.19 31.83 24.22
N THR A 8 -18.39 32.05 23.18
CA THR A 8 -18.11 31.08 22.13
C THR A 8 -17.36 29.89 22.71
N LEU A 9 -17.94 28.70 22.64
CA LEU A 9 -17.21 27.44 22.82
C LEU A 9 -17.53 26.53 21.65
N PHE A 10 -16.74 26.75 20.61
CA PHE A 10 -16.45 25.80 19.54
C PHE A 10 -15.63 24.68 20.17
N ASN A 11 -16.12 23.44 20.18
CA ASN A 11 -15.24 22.29 20.41
C ASN A 11 -15.71 21.09 19.59
N LEU A 12 -15.00 20.96 18.47
CA LEU A 12 -14.45 19.77 17.85
C LEU A 12 -15.34 18.53 17.69
N LEU A 13 -15.66 18.29 16.42
CA LEU A 13 -15.96 16.99 15.83
C LEU A 13 -15.03 15.91 16.41
N THR A 14 -15.60 14.95 17.12
CA THR A 14 -15.03 13.60 17.22
C THR A 14 -15.17 12.95 15.85
N ALA A 15 -14.08 13.00 15.06
CA ALA A 15 -13.96 12.21 13.85
C ALA A 15 -13.96 10.73 14.23
N ASN A 16 -15.04 10.03 13.89
CA ASN A 16 -15.10 8.58 13.83
C ASN A 16 -14.08 8.08 12.82
N ALA A 17 -12.93 7.59 13.28
CA ALA A 17 -12.08 6.71 12.49
C ALA A 17 -12.41 5.26 12.87
N ASN A 18 -13.53 4.76 12.35
CA ASN A 18 -13.67 3.31 12.15
C ASN A 18 -12.68 2.95 11.03
N VAL A 19 -11.42 2.73 11.42
CA VAL A 19 -10.45 2.01 10.61
C VAL A 19 -11.02 0.60 10.50
N SER A 20 -11.71 0.34 9.39
CA SER A 20 -11.98 -1.03 8.98
C SER A 20 -10.62 -1.74 8.98
N ALA A 21 -10.58 -2.93 9.58
CA ALA A 21 -9.39 -3.75 9.72
C ALA A 21 -8.94 -4.29 8.36
N ASP A 22 -8.51 -3.37 7.50
CA ASP A 22 -7.78 -3.65 6.27
C ASP A 22 -6.45 -4.30 6.69
N ASP A 23 -5.97 -5.25 5.87
CA ASP A 23 -4.89 -6.21 6.15
C ASP A 23 -3.54 -5.51 6.38
N CYS A 24 -3.42 -4.84 7.53
CA CYS A 24 -2.24 -4.14 8.03
C CYS A 24 -1.34 -5.13 8.75
N GLY A 25 -0.21 -5.46 8.12
CA GLY A 25 0.92 -6.06 8.82
C GLY A 25 1.67 -5.03 9.67
N GLU A 26 2.82 -5.44 10.20
CA GLU A 26 3.67 -4.61 11.08
C GLU A 26 4.02 -3.25 10.46
N ARG A 27 4.49 -3.25 9.21
CA ARG A 27 4.95 -2.05 8.49
C ARG A 27 4.18 -1.69 7.22
N VAL A 28 3.30 -2.58 6.75
CA VAL A 28 2.65 -2.43 5.45
C VAL A 28 1.14 -2.65 5.58
N CYS A 29 0.37 -1.68 5.12
CA CYS A 29 -1.08 -1.72 5.03
C CYS A 29 -1.54 -1.79 3.57
N LEU A 30 -2.57 -2.58 3.30
CA LEU A 30 -3.11 -2.80 1.97
C LEU A 30 -4.56 -2.30 1.89
N TYR A 31 -4.83 -1.42 0.94
CA TYR A 31 -6.15 -0.83 0.71
C TYR A 31 -6.63 -1.17 -0.70
N PRO A 32 -7.26 -2.34 -0.90
CA PRO A 32 -7.88 -2.69 -2.18
C PRO A 32 -9.12 -1.82 -2.44
N SER A 33 -9.39 -1.49 -3.71
CA SER A 33 -10.60 -0.76 -4.12
C SER A 33 -11.91 -1.53 -3.87
N ASP A 34 -11.82 -2.81 -3.55
CA ASP A 34 -12.94 -3.73 -3.33
C ASP A 34 -12.62 -4.55 -2.06
N ALA A 35 -13.38 -4.32 -1.00
CA ALA A 35 -13.17 -4.95 0.31
C ALA A 35 -13.34 -6.48 0.28
N ASP A 36 -14.07 -7.02 -0.69
CA ASP A 36 -14.24 -8.47 -0.85
C ASP A 36 -13.01 -9.12 -1.51
N LYS A 37 -12.06 -8.32 -2.01
CA LYS A 37 -10.84 -8.79 -2.66
C LYS A 37 -9.62 -8.55 -1.79
N ALA A 38 -9.26 -9.56 -1.01
CA ALA A 38 -8.06 -9.54 -0.19
C ALA A 38 -6.77 -9.56 -1.05
N ALA A 39 -6.09 -8.42 -1.14
CA ALA A 39 -4.66 -8.37 -1.40
C ALA A 39 -3.89 -8.90 -0.19
N LYS A 40 -2.68 -9.42 -0.39
CA LYS A 40 -1.89 -9.99 0.71
C LYS A 40 -0.44 -9.52 0.66
N TRP A 41 0.11 -9.21 1.82
CA TRP A 41 1.53 -8.91 1.99
C TRP A 41 2.22 -10.05 2.70
N GLN A 42 3.38 -10.48 2.17
CA GLN A 42 4.27 -11.40 2.85
C GLN A 42 5.60 -10.71 3.09
N ALA A 43 5.84 -10.27 4.34
CA ALA A 43 7.11 -9.66 4.76
C ALA A 43 8.30 -10.60 4.51
N ASP A 44 9.43 -10.01 4.14
CA ASP A 44 10.71 -10.66 3.82
C ASP A 44 10.65 -11.73 2.72
N GLY A 45 9.50 -11.85 2.06
CA GLY A 45 9.32 -12.74 0.94
C GLY A 45 10.18 -12.30 -0.25
N ARG A 46 10.91 -13.26 -0.83
CA ARG A 46 11.60 -13.07 -2.12
C ARG A 46 11.11 -14.05 -3.17
N MET A 47 11.11 -13.60 -4.42
CA MET A 47 10.78 -14.40 -5.58
C MET A 47 11.98 -14.56 -6.50
N SER A 48 12.34 -15.81 -6.76
CA SER A 48 13.31 -16.10 -7.82
C SER A 48 12.83 -15.55 -9.16
N ARG A 49 13.77 -15.15 -10.01
CA ARG A 49 13.50 -14.65 -11.37
C ARG A 49 12.58 -15.58 -12.16
N GLY A 50 12.74 -16.90 -11.99
CA GLY A 50 11.89 -17.91 -12.63
C GLY A 50 10.43 -17.85 -12.16
N LYS A 51 10.20 -17.69 -10.85
CA LYS A 51 8.84 -17.54 -10.28
C LYS A 51 8.17 -16.26 -10.78
N ARG A 52 8.89 -15.13 -10.75
CA ARG A 52 8.41 -13.84 -11.30
C ARG A 52 7.98 -13.97 -12.75
N ARG A 53 8.84 -14.55 -13.60
CA ARG A 53 8.54 -14.77 -15.03
C ARG A 53 7.33 -15.69 -15.23
N LYS A 54 7.18 -16.73 -14.41
CA LYS A 54 6.05 -17.67 -14.49
C LYS A 54 4.72 -16.98 -14.18
N ASP A 55 4.68 -16.18 -13.11
CA ASP A 55 3.48 -15.45 -12.71
C ASP A 55 3.14 -14.36 -13.73
N ALA A 56 4.12 -13.59 -14.21
CA ALA A 56 3.93 -12.64 -15.31
C ALA A 56 3.35 -13.32 -16.57
N LYS A 57 3.89 -14.48 -16.99
CA LYS A 57 3.38 -15.22 -18.16
C LYS A 57 1.95 -15.72 -17.96
N LYS A 58 1.60 -16.17 -16.75
CA LYS A 58 0.26 -16.65 -16.38
C LYS A 58 -0.77 -15.52 -16.41
N ASN A 59 -0.39 -14.33 -16.00
CA ASN A 59 -1.30 -13.19 -15.85
C ASN A 59 -1.23 -12.17 -16.99
N ARG A 60 -0.38 -12.39 -18.01
CA ARG A 60 -0.18 -11.44 -19.13
C ARG A 60 -1.45 -10.97 -19.85
N LYS A 61 -2.48 -11.83 -19.94
CA LYS A 61 -3.77 -11.53 -20.61
C LYS A 61 -4.84 -10.96 -19.66
N ARG A 62 -4.51 -10.74 -18.39
CA ARG A 62 -5.46 -10.22 -17.40
C ARG A 62 -5.48 -8.69 -17.45
N LYS A 63 -6.60 -8.09 -17.02
CA LYS A 63 -6.71 -6.64 -16.80
C LYS A 63 -5.62 -6.19 -15.82
N THR A 64 -5.07 -5.01 -16.05
CA THR A 64 -4.15 -4.35 -15.10
C THR A 64 -4.90 -3.88 -13.86
N VAL A 65 -4.15 -3.67 -12.79
CA VAL A 65 -4.58 -3.07 -11.53
C VAL A 65 -3.72 -1.84 -11.31
N ASP A 66 -4.35 -0.73 -10.93
CA ASP A 66 -3.66 0.51 -10.60
C ASP A 66 -3.08 0.39 -9.19
N LEU A 67 -1.75 0.36 -9.08
CA LEU A 67 -1.02 0.25 -7.82
C LEU A 67 -0.44 1.61 -7.44
N SER A 68 -0.74 2.08 -6.23
CA SER A 68 -0.11 3.27 -5.64
C SER A 68 0.66 2.89 -4.38
N PHE A 69 1.78 3.59 -4.16
CA PHE A 69 2.55 3.48 -2.92
C PHE A 69 2.55 4.82 -2.22
N VAL A 70 2.19 4.81 -0.94
CA VAL A 70 2.37 5.92 -0.02
C VAL A 70 3.41 5.47 0.99
N VAL A 71 4.51 6.19 1.08
CA VAL A 71 5.55 5.93 2.08
C VAL A 71 5.58 7.12 3.01
N HIS A 72 5.24 6.88 4.26
CA HIS A 72 5.16 7.93 5.28
C HIS A 72 6.56 8.30 5.75
N ASP A 73 6.78 9.60 5.98
CA ASP A 73 7.99 10.21 6.58
C ASP A 73 9.34 9.94 5.88
N HIS A 74 9.34 9.31 4.70
CA HIS A 74 10.56 8.96 3.96
C HIS A 74 10.47 9.32 2.47
N ARG A 75 11.64 9.51 1.86
CA ARG A 75 11.75 9.49 0.40
C ARG A 75 11.90 8.04 -0.03
N ALA A 76 11.05 7.60 -0.95
CA ALA A 76 11.02 6.20 -1.34
C ALA A 76 11.26 5.98 -2.82
N SER A 77 12.12 5.01 -3.09
CA SER A 77 12.28 4.33 -4.38
C SER A 77 11.58 2.98 -4.29
N VAL A 78 10.64 2.73 -5.19
CA VAL A 78 9.91 1.46 -5.22
C VAL A 78 10.44 0.60 -6.36
N PHE A 79 10.73 -0.66 -6.06
CA PHE A 79 11.12 -1.66 -7.03
C PHE A 79 10.07 -2.77 -7.03
N VAL A 80 9.48 -3.03 -8.19
CA VAL A 80 8.52 -4.13 -8.37
C VAL A 80 9.10 -5.12 -9.36
N ASP A 81 9.23 -6.37 -8.93
CA ASP A 81 9.91 -7.45 -9.64
C ASP A 81 11.33 -7.07 -10.11
N GLY A 82 12.04 -6.27 -9.31
CA GLY A 82 13.40 -5.79 -9.59
C GLY A 82 13.49 -4.68 -10.64
N ARG A 83 12.36 -4.09 -11.06
CA ARG A 83 12.33 -2.89 -11.90
C ARG A 83 12.02 -1.68 -11.02
N TYR A 84 12.83 -0.62 -11.15
CA TYR A 84 12.57 0.67 -10.50
C TYR A 84 11.30 1.31 -11.06
N TRP A 85 10.51 1.89 -10.17
CA TRP A 85 9.32 2.65 -10.50
C TRP A 85 9.30 3.97 -9.74
N PRO A 86 9.03 5.09 -10.43
CA PRO A 86 8.71 6.33 -9.75
C PRO A 86 7.38 6.15 -9.02
N SER A 87 7.24 6.74 -7.84
CA SER A 87 6.14 6.56 -6.88
C SER A 87 4.73 6.93 -7.38
N ALA A 88 4.57 7.41 -8.62
CA ALA A 88 3.29 7.77 -9.21
C ALA A 88 2.72 6.63 -10.06
N GLY A 89 1.57 6.08 -9.62
CA GLY A 89 0.61 5.29 -10.41
C GLY A 89 1.21 4.19 -11.29
N LEU A 90 1.28 2.96 -10.76
CA LEU A 90 1.82 1.80 -11.47
C LEU A 90 0.71 0.87 -11.94
N GLU A 91 0.56 0.70 -13.24
CA GLU A 91 -0.26 -0.41 -13.77
C GLU A 91 0.49 -1.74 -13.67
N ILE A 92 0.01 -2.66 -12.84
CA ILE A 92 0.55 -4.02 -12.74
C ILE A 92 -0.45 -5.08 -13.19
N LYS A 93 0.05 -6.27 -13.54
CA LYS A 93 -0.82 -7.44 -13.68
C LYS A 93 -1.19 -7.98 -12.29
N PRO A 94 -2.31 -8.69 -12.15
CA PRO A 94 -2.59 -9.42 -10.92
C PRO A 94 -1.59 -10.57 -10.76
N GLY A 95 -1.44 -11.09 -9.54
CA GLY A 95 -0.50 -12.15 -9.20
C GLY A 95 0.46 -11.75 -8.10
N ARG A 96 1.56 -12.48 -7.97
CA ARG A 96 2.59 -12.20 -6.98
C ARG A 96 3.69 -11.34 -7.58
N HIS A 97 4.09 -10.34 -6.82
CA HIS A 97 5.14 -9.40 -7.17
C HIS A 97 6.11 -9.27 -6.00
N GLU A 98 7.40 -9.39 -6.28
CA GLU A 98 8.43 -9.00 -5.31
C GLU A 98 8.47 -7.48 -5.24
N VAL A 99 8.30 -6.91 -4.06
CA VAL A 99 8.29 -5.47 -3.83
C VAL A 99 9.40 -5.14 -2.85
N GLU A 100 10.18 -4.13 -3.21
CA GLU A 100 11.21 -3.58 -2.37
C GLU A 100 11.10 -2.05 -2.36
N VAL A 101 10.99 -1.49 -1.17
CA VAL A 101 10.87 -0.05 -0.92
C VAL A 101 12.13 0.40 -0.21
N ARG A 102 12.84 1.38 -0.78
CA ARG A 102 14.12 1.86 -0.26
C ARG A 102 14.15 3.37 -0.08
N ASP A 103 14.88 3.83 0.94
CA ASP A 103 15.34 5.21 1.07
C ASP A 103 16.88 5.21 0.89
N GLY A 104 17.33 5.57 -0.31
CA GLY A 104 18.73 5.41 -0.70
C GLY A 104 19.17 3.94 -0.66
N GLU A 105 20.11 3.62 0.23
CA GLU A 105 20.63 2.26 0.44
C GLU A 105 19.85 1.47 1.51
N THR A 106 18.99 2.14 2.28
CA THR A 106 18.22 1.52 3.37
C THR A 106 16.96 0.88 2.81
N SER A 107 16.75 -0.41 3.11
CA SER A 107 15.50 -1.11 2.80
C SER A 107 14.45 -0.81 3.88
N LEU A 108 13.37 -0.11 3.51
CA LEU A 108 12.25 0.21 4.39
C LEU A 108 11.24 -0.94 4.47
N ALA A 109 10.97 -1.60 3.34
CA ALA A 109 10.11 -2.76 3.27
C ALA A 109 10.56 -3.69 2.14
N LEU A 110 10.57 -4.99 2.42
CA LEU A 110 10.80 -6.04 1.42
C LEU A 110 9.75 -7.12 1.61
N GLY A 111 9.15 -7.58 0.52
CA GLY A 111 8.18 -8.65 0.60
C GLY A 111 7.58 -9.08 -0.73
N VAL A 112 6.63 -10.00 -0.64
CA VAL A 112 5.81 -10.42 -1.79
C VAL A 112 4.40 -9.88 -1.63
N LEU A 113 4.02 -9.00 -2.56
CA LEU A 113 2.65 -8.52 -2.71
C LEU A 113 1.86 -9.48 -3.61
N THR A 114 0.75 -10.01 -3.10
CA THR A 114 -0.21 -10.78 -3.90
C THR A 114 -1.40 -9.91 -4.26
N VAL A 115 -1.53 -9.59 -5.53
CA VAL A 115 -2.59 -8.74 -6.08
C VAL A 115 -3.73 -9.62 -6.63
N PRO A 116 -4.96 -9.45 -6.14
CA PRO A 116 -6.10 -10.25 -6.55
C PRO A 116 -6.50 -9.94 -7.99
N ARG A 117 -7.24 -10.86 -8.60
CA ARG A 117 -7.78 -10.66 -9.95
C ARG A 117 -8.99 -9.74 -9.91
N ASN A 118 -9.23 -9.04 -11.02
CA ASN A 118 -10.40 -8.17 -11.21
C ASN A 118 -10.51 -7.06 -10.14
N LEU A 119 -9.38 -6.66 -9.57
CA LEU A 119 -9.28 -5.46 -8.75
C LEU A 119 -9.01 -4.28 -9.67
N ASP A 120 -9.61 -3.12 -9.42
CA ASP A 120 -9.38 -1.94 -10.24
C ASP A 120 -8.15 -1.18 -9.74
N SER A 121 -8.07 -0.93 -8.42
CA SER A 121 -6.90 -0.31 -7.80
C SER A 121 -6.53 -0.92 -6.46
N LEU A 122 -5.25 -0.78 -6.08
CA LEU A 122 -4.69 -1.19 -4.80
C LEU A 122 -3.76 -0.07 -4.31
N SER A 123 -4.00 0.45 -3.12
CA SER A 123 -3.04 1.33 -2.45
C SER A 123 -2.25 0.54 -1.41
N VAL A 124 -0.95 0.79 -1.36
CA VAL A 124 -0.03 0.19 -0.39
C VAL A 124 0.58 1.33 0.41
N GLU A 125 0.32 1.32 1.72
CA GLU A 125 0.94 2.25 2.64
C GLU A 125 2.07 1.58 3.40
N VAL A 126 3.23 2.23 3.43
CA VAL A 126 4.41 1.78 4.15
C VAL A 126 4.69 2.74 5.29
N HIS A 127 4.78 2.19 6.49
CA HIS A 127 5.09 2.90 7.73
C HIS A 127 6.39 2.32 8.32
N PRO A 128 7.56 2.88 7.95
CA PRO A 128 8.85 2.32 8.35
C PRO A 128 9.10 2.33 9.86
N GLU A 129 8.49 3.28 10.58
CA GLU A 129 8.65 3.49 12.03
C GLU A 129 7.69 2.66 12.89
N ARG A 130 6.87 1.78 12.28
CA ARG A 130 6.03 0.84 13.03
C ARG A 130 6.86 -0.43 13.29
N ASP A 131 7.12 -0.70 14.55
CA ASP A 131 7.69 -1.95 15.08
C ASP A 131 6.62 -2.69 15.90
#